data_AF-A0A8S3X3E4-F1
#
_entry.id   AF-A0A8S3X3E4-F1
#
_cell.length_a   1.000
_cell.length_b   1.000
_cell.length_c   1.000
_cell.angle_alpha   90.00
_cell.angle_beta   90.00
_cell.angle_gamma   90.00
#
_symmetry.space_group_name_H-M   'P 1'
#
loop_
_entity.id
_entity.type
_entity.pdbx_description
1 polymer ?
#
loop_
_entity_poly.entity_id
_entity_poly.type
_entity_poly.pdbx_seq_one_letter_code
_entity_poly.pdbx_strand_id
1 'polypeptide(L)'
;MSSSRPSGGRNFTDAELARYLNYDGVTSDSDGETEGSETEDYLEVEDSEQTDEDDEPMEVISTSSPRIESPVTLEESTSSQNTDISRNTCIIYLPQTVLRGKDRHVWSTKKPQSLRTLSSNIVRISRGPTSQCRRENDPLQCFKMFITDEIIDEVVQWTNPEIIVKQQNYSVIRNTQKTTDKCEIRALIGLLVLTAAFKDNHLSTDELFDASFSGSRYVTTMSKDRFEFLIRCLRFDNKSLRLSTQNRDRFVPIQKVWNLFIEQCKTNYNVGMYVTIDEQLLAFRGRCPFRMYIPNKPKPEDCLLVNIL
;
A
#
# COMPACT_ATOMS: atom_id res chain seq x y z
N MET A 1 4.33 46.32 42.26
CA MET A 1 4.36 46.67 40.83
C MET A 1 4.79 45.44 40.07
N SER A 2 3.83 44.64 39.61
CA SER A 2 4.03 43.39 38.86
C SER A 2 4.15 43.70 37.36
N SER A 3 5.22 43.24 36.74
CA SER A 3 5.49 43.37 35.31
C SER A 3 4.97 42.13 34.56
N SER A 4 4.04 42.33 33.63
CA SER A 4 3.50 41.30 32.74
C SER A 4 4.34 41.23 31.45
N ARG A 5 4.85 40.04 31.10
CA ARG A 5 5.42 39.75 29.77
C ARG A 5 4.30 39.33 28.80
N PRO A 6 4.25 39.82 27.55
CA PRO A 6 3.30 39.32 26.56
C PRO A 6 3.89 38.12 25.81
N SER A 7 3.24 36.96 25.91
CA SER A 7 3.47 35.79 25.05
C SER A 7 2.67 35.95 23.76
N GLY A 8 3.20 36.72 22.82
CA GLY A 8 2.65 36.87 21.47
C GLY A 8 3.33 35.91 20.50
N GLY A 9 2.75 34.73 20.26
CA GLY A 9 3.06 33.94 19.07
C GLY A 9 2.59 34.70 17.83
N ARG A 10 3.48 34.92 16.86
CA ARG A 10 3.15 35.61 15.60
C ARG A 10 2.22 34.73 14.76
N ASN A 11 1.05 35.27 14.38
CA ASN A 11 0.15 34.62 13.43
C ASN A 11 0.76 34.65 12.03
N PHE A 12 0.75 33.51 11.33
CA PHE A 12 1.16 33.45 9.93
C PHE A 12 0.07 34.03 9.03
N THR A 13 0.50 34.82 8.05
CA THR A 13 -0.37 35.36 7.00
C THR A 13 -0.74 34.27 6.00
N ASP A 14 -1.86 34.45 5.29
CA ASP A 14 -2.30 33.50 4.24
C ASP A 14 -1.23 33.28 3.15
N ALA A 15 -0.39 34.29 2.90
CA ALA A 15 0.73 34.20 1.98
C ALA A 15 1.90 33.35 2.53
N GLU A 16 2.14 33.38 3.85
CA GLU A 16 3.14 32.53 4.51
C GLU A 16 2.65 31.08 4.56
N LEU A 17 1.37 30.85 4.88
CA LEU A 17 0.72 29.53 4.82
C LEU A 17 0.77 28.93 3.40
N ALA A 18 0.50 29.72 2.36
CA ALA A 18 0.60 29.27 0.98
C ALA A 18 2.02 28.86 0.58
N ARG A 19 3.07 29.49 1.14
CA ARG A 19 4.47 29.10 0.89
C ARG A 19 4.85 27.79 1.59
N TYR A 20 4.33 27.54 2.78
CA TYR A 20 4.51 26.24 3.45
C TYR A 20 3.78 25.10 2.73
N LEU A 21 2.62 25.38 2.14
CA LEU A 21 1.86 24.42 1.35
C LEU A 21 2.40 24.22 -0.07
N ASN A 22 3.21 25.16 -0.58
CA ASN A 22 3.86 25.12 -1.89
C ASN A 22 5.38 24.92 -1.80
N TYR A 23 5.92 24.40 -0.69
CA TYR A 23 7.33 24.02 -0.63
C TYR A 23 7.55 22.74 -1.43
N ASP A 24 7.64 22.90 -2.75
CA ASP A 24 8.30 21.95 -3.63
C ASP A 24 9.81 22.05 -3.34
N GLY A 25 10.34 21.08 -2.61
CA GLY A 25 11.77 20.89 -2.41
C GLY A 25 12.44 20.45 -3.71
N VAL A 26 12.51 21.35 -4.70
CA VAL A 26 13.31 21.18 -5.91
C VAL A 26 14.43 22.23 -5.87
N THR A 27 15.58 21.82 -5.34
CA THR A 27 16.84 22.48 -5.69
C THR A 27 17.16 22.09 -7.13
N SER A 28 16.95 23.03 -8.04
CA SER A 28 17.47 23.00 -9.40
C SER A 28 18.96 23.36 -9.36
N ASP A 29 19.82 22.41 -9.67
CA ASP A 29 21.09 22.73 -10.32
C ASP A 29 21.04 22.11 -11.72
N SER A 30 21.05 23.02 -12.69
CA SER A 30 21.21 22.79 -14.12
C SER A 30 22.64 23.15 -14.45
N ASP A 31 23.37 22.20 -15.03
CA ASP A 31 24.43 22.32 -16.05
C ASP A 31 24.94 20.87 -16.22
N GLY A 32 25.13 20.25 -17.36
CA GLY A 32 25.07 20.60 -18.77
C GLY A 32 25.72 19.42 -19.50
N GLU A 33 25.33 19.24 -20.76
CA GLU A 33 26.01 18.44 -21.80
C GLU A 33 25.63 16.97 -21.98
N THR A 34 25.47 16.68 -23.26
CA THR A 34 24.87 15.52 -23.90
C THR A 34 26.00 14.75 -24.54
N GLU A 35 26.08 13.44 -24.35
CA GLU A 35 26.69 12.55 -25.34
C GLU A 35 26.19 11.12 -25.13
N GLY A 36 25.81 10.48 -26.22
CA GLY A 36 25.10 9.20 -26.22
C GLY A 36 26.02 8.00 -26.03
N SER A 37 25.43 6.90 -25.56
CA SER A 37 25.77 5.56 -26.01
C SER A 37 24.65 4.61 -25.61
N GLU A 38 24.14 3.89 -26.60
CA GLU A 38 23.38 2.67 -26.42
C GLU A 38 24.27 1.66 -25.69
N THR A 39 23.77 1.03 -24.62
CA THR A 39 24.34 -0.22 -24.10
C THR A 39 23.28 -1.00 -23.35
N GLU A 40 23.18 -2.28 -23.70
CA GLU A 40 22.31 -3.30 -23.14
C GLU A 40 22.64 -3.56 -21.67
N ASP A 41 21.63 -3.60 -20.80
CA ASP A 41 21.81 -3.96 -19.39
C ASP A 41 21.67 -5.48 -19.24
N TYR A 42 22.82 -6.15 -19.33
CA TYR A 42 23.06 -7.51 -18.86
C TYR A 42 23.00 -7.49 -17.32
N LEU A 43 22.12 -8.29 -16.71
CA LEU A 43 22.12 -8.48 -15.26
C LEU A 43 23.24 -9.47 -14.90
N GLU A 44 24.39 -8.94 -14.48
CA GLU A 44 25.35 -9.71 -13.69
C GLU A 44 24.87 -9.78 -12.24
N VAL A 45 24.84 -11.00 -11.72
CA VAL A 45 24.52 -11.33 -10.33
C VAL A 45 25.82 -11.18 -9.54
N GLU A 46 25.91 -10.15 -8.70
CA GLU A 46 26.90 -10.13 -7.62
C GLU A 46 26.22 -10.64 -6.34
N ASP A 47 26.70 -11.79 -5.88
CA ASP A 47 26.46 -12.32 -4.55
C ASP A 47 26.97 -11.32 -3.52
N SER A 48 26.06 -10.82 -2.68
CA SER A 48 26.42 -10.23 -1.40
C SER A 48 25.65 -10.97 -0.31
N GLU A 49 26.27 -12.03 0.20
CA GLU A 49 25.92 -12.62 1.48
C GLU A 49 26.13 -11.56 2.57
N GLN A 50 25.05 -11.10 3.21
CA GLN A 50 25.11 -10.51 4.54
C GLN A 50 23.94 -11.05 5.37
N THR A 51 24.33 -11.88 6.33
CA THR A 51 23.53 -12.36 7.45
C THR A 51 23.35 -11.24 8.47
N ASP A 52 22.11 -10.84 8.73
CA ASP A 52 21.78 -10.09 9.95
C ASP A 52 21.03 -11.04 10.89
N GLU A 53 21.78 -11.55 11.87
CA GLU A 53 21.28 -12.18 13.09
C GLU A 53 20.66 -11.09 13.97
N ASP A 54 19.39 -11.27 14.36
CA ASP A 54 18.85 -10.84 15.65
C ASP A 54 17.38 -11.31 15.75
N ASP A 55 17.16 -12.49 16.31
CA ASP A 55 15.84 -12.85 16.87
C ASP A 55 16.05 -13.76 18.09
N GLU A 56 15.87 -13.20 19.29
CA GLU A 56 15.79 -13.96 20.53
C GLU A 56 14.34 -14.45 20.77
N PRO A 57 14.13 -15.73 21.16
CA PRO A 57 12.80 -16.33 21.23
C PRO A 57 12.07 -15.99 22.54
N MET A 58 10.78 -15.67 22.43
CA MET A 58 9.90 -15.47 23.59
C MET A 58 9.32 -16.81 24.06
N GLU A 59 9.68 -17.21 25.28
CA GLU A 59 9.20 -18.45 25.94
C GLU A 59 7.69 -18.46 26.19
N VAL A 60 7.13 -19.67 26.07
CA VAL A 60 5.73 -20.03 26.27
C VAL A 60 5.48 -20.35 27.75
N ILE A 61 4.57 -19.64 28.42
CA ILE A 61 3.94 -20.13 29.66
C ILE A 61 2.43 -19.98 29.57
N SER A 62 1.75 -21.12 29.66
CA SER A 62 0.29 -21.27 29.82
C SER A 62 -0.10 -21.09 31.29
N THR A 63 -1.21 -20.39 31.57
CA THR A 63 -2.43 -20.92 32.25
C THR A 63 -3.26 -19.86 33.01
N SER A 64 -4.58 -19.99 32.84
CA SER A 64 -5.70 -19.64 33.75
C SER A 64 -6.10 -18.17 34.02
N SER A 65 -7.34 -17.84 33.64
CA SER A 65 -8.12 -16.70 34.17
C SER A 65 -8.62 -16.97 35.61
N PRO A 66 -8.95 -15.91 36.37
CA PRO A 66 -10.38 -15.61 36.57
C PRO A 66 -10.75 -14.11 36.60
N ARG A 67 -12.05 -13.86 36.38
CA ARG A 67 -12.80 -12.59 36.53
C ARG A 67 -12.84 -12.09 37.99
N ILE A 68 -12.90 -10.77 38.21
CA ILE A 68 -13.99 -10.01 38.90
C ILE A 68 -13.57 -8.53 39.15
N GLU A 69 -14.47 -7.62 38.72
CA GLU A 69 -14.88 -6.28 39.20
C GLU A 69 -13.92 -5.09 39.51
N SER A 70 -14.37 -3.92 39.02
CA SER A 70 -13.92 -2.52 39.14
C SER A 70 -13.99 -1.93 40.58
N PRO A 71 -13.86 -0.60 40.80
CA PRO A 71 -12.83 0.38 40.43
C PRO A 71 -12.26 1.09 41.69
N VAL A 72 -10.97 1.45 41.73
CA VAL A 72 -10.45 2.28 42.84
C VAL A 72 -9.53 3.40 42.34
N THR A 73 -9.92 4.61 42.74
CA THR A 73 -9.22 5.90 42.85
C THR A 73 -7.71 5.83 43.04
N LEU A 74 -6.97 6.64 42.27
CA LEU A 74 -5.54 6.89 42.46
C LEU A 74 -5.35 8.33 42.94
N GLU A 75 -4.85 8.47 44.17
CA GLU A 75 -4.24 9.68 44.72
C GLU A 75 -2.76 9.78 44.30
N GLU A 76 -2.29 11.01 44.18
CA GLU A 76 -0.91 11.40 43.88
C GLU A 76 0.10 10.88 44.90
N SER A 77 1.26 10.45 44.41
CA SER A 77 2.53 10.61 45.12
C SER A 77 3.69 10.69 44.15
N THR A 78 4.62 11.55 44.54
CA THR A 78 5.63 12.27 43.77
C THR A 78 6.92 11.50 43.46
N SER A 79 7.63 12.03 42.44
CA SER A 79 9.09 12.07 42.28
C SER A 79 9.79 10.85 41.66
N SER A 80 10.14 10.97 40.37
CA SER A 80 11.49 10.69 39.85
C SER A 80 11.70 11.29 38.45
N GLN A 81 12.42 12.41 38.42
CA GLN A 81 13.26 13.00 37.35
C GLN A 81 12.96 12.65 35.88
N ASN A 82 12.19 13.52 35.21
CA ASN A 82 12.08 13.59 33.75
C ASN A 82 13.26 14.36 33.15
N THR A 83 14.01 13.72 32.26
CA THR A 83 14.73 14.42 31.19
C THR A 83 13.76 14.63 30.02
N ASP A 84 13.16 15.83 29.98
CA ASP A 84 12.24 16.25 28.91
C ASP A 84 13.00 16.37 27.56
N ILE A 85 13.00 15.28 26.79
CA ILE A 85 13.13 15.37 25.33
C ILE A 85 11.75 15.83 24.84
N SER A 86 11.63 17.13 24.60
CA SER A 86 10.45 17.76 24.00
C SER A 86 10.12 17.07 22.68
N ARG A 87 9.18 16.11 22.74
CA ARG A 87 8.44 15.66 21.56
C ARG A 87 7.62 16.85 21.11
N ASN A 88 8.17 17.62 20.15
CA ASN A 88 7.42 18.61 19.39
C ASN A 88 6.31 17.89 18.60
N THR A 89 5.24 17.54 19.29
CA THR A 89 3.93 17.33 18.68
C THR A 89 3.47 18.70 18.21
N CYS A 90 3.87 19.07 17.00
CA CYS A 90 3.34 20.27 16.37
C CYS A 90 1.88 19.99 16.03
N ILE A 91 0.98 20.20 17.00
CA ILE A 91 -0.44 20.37 16.72
C ILE A 91 -0.51 21.63 15.85
N ILE A 92 -0.68 21.45 14.55
CA ILE A 92 -0.85 22.56 13.62
C ILE A 92 -2.18 23.21 13.95
N TYR A 93 -2.14 24.30 14.72
CA TYR A 93 -3.30 25.17 14.91
C TYR A 93 -3.49 25.98 13.64
N LEU A 94 -4.37 25.52 12.77
CA LEU A 94 -4.80 26.28 11.59
C LEU A 94 -5.58 27.51 12.08
N PRO A 95 -5.12 28.74 11.79
CA PRO A 95 -5.82 29.96 12.23
C PRO A 95 -7.17 30.11 11.53
N GLN A 96 -7.33 29.48 10.37
CA GLN A 96 -8.54 29.52 9.57
C GLN A 96 -9.54 28.48 10.06
N THR A 97 -10.79 28.91 10.26
CA THR A 97 -11.91 28.05 10.67
C THR A 97 -12.42 27.16 9.54
N VAL A 98 -11.99 27.46 8.31
CA VAL A 98 -12.46 26.86 7.07
C VAL A 98 -11.25 26.66 6.16
N LEU A 99 -11.10 25.45 5.61
CA LEU A 99 -10.16 25.13 4.54
C LEU A 99 -10.92 24.86 3.25
N ARG A 100 -10.31 25.13 2.10
CA ARG A 100 -10.93 24.86 0.80
C ARG A 100 -10.09 23.91 -0.03
N GLY A 101 -10.68 22.79 -0.43
CA GLY A 101 -10.06 21.81 -1.32
C GLY A 101 -9.91 22.34 -2.75
N LYS A 102 -9.07 21.67 -3.56
CA LYS A 102 -8.86 21.98 -4.99
C LYS A 102 -10.16 21.84 -5.80
N ASP A 103 -11.07 20.99 -5.34
CA ASP A 103 -12.44 20.77 -5.84
C ASP A 103 -13.46 21.80 -5.34
N ARG A 104 -12.99 22.84 -4.62
CA ARG A 104 -13.78 23.87 -3.94
C ARG A 104 -14.59 23.38 -2.73
N HIS A 105 -14.42 22.11 -2.31
CA HIS A 105 -15.05 21.59 -1.10
C HIS A 105 -14.59 22.37 0.13
N VAL A 106 -15.52 22.64 1.04
CA VAL A 106 -15.30 23.53 2.19
C VAL A 106 -15.23 22.68 3.46
N TRP A 107 -14.05 22.57 4.03
CA TRP A 107 -13.76 21.82 5.24
C TRP A 107 -13.77 22.75 6.46
N SER A 108 -14.34 22.34 7.58
CA SER A 108 -14.28 23.10 8.84
C SER A 108 -13.16 22.56 9.73
N THR A 109 -12.30 23.44 10.25
CA THR A 109 -11.28 23.06 11.25
C THR A 109 -11.84 23.06 12.68
N LYS A 110 -13.06 23.60 12.85
CA LYS A 110 -13.79 23.55 14.12
C LYS A 110 -14.67 22.31 14.15
N LYS A 111 -14.56 21.55 15.24
CA LYS A 111 -15.54 20.51 15.59
C LYS A 111 -16.93 21.17 15.64
N PRO A 112 -17.94 20.64 14.93
CA PRO A 112 -19.29 21.16 15.06
C PRO A 112 -19.75 21.05 16.51
N GLN A 113 -20.39 22.10 17.03
CA GLN A 113 -21.05 22.04 18.33
C GLN A 113 -22.09 20.91 18.29
N SER A 114 -22.20 20.15 19.39
CA SER A 114 -23.16 19.04 19.49
C SER A 114 -24.58 19.59 19.52
N LEU A 115 -25.14 19.83 18.33
CA LEU A 115 -26.53 20.14 18.08
C LEU A 115 -27.19 18.92 17.43
N ARG A 116 -28.52 18.85 17.48
CA ARG A 116 -29.28 17.84 16.75
C ARG A 116 -28.88 17.87 15.28
N THR A 117 -28.41 16.74 14.75
CA THR A 117 -28.04 16.60 13.33
C THR A 117 -29.20 17.03 12.44
N LEU A 118 -28.94 17.98 11.53
CA LEU A 118 -29.92 18.42 10.53
C LEU A 118 -30.45 17.21 9.76
N SER A 119 -31.74 17.21 9.41
CA SER A 119 -32.37 16.10 8.69
C SER A 119 -31.68 15.78 7.35
N SER A 120 -31.07 16.80 6.72
CA SER A 120 -30.25 16.66 5.51
C SER A 120 -28.94 15.91 5.74
N ASN A 121 -28.42 15.88 6.97
CA ASN A 121 -27.14 15.28 7.32
C ASN A 121 -27.31 13.90 8.00
N ILE A 122 -28.55 13.42 8.14
CA ILE A 122 -28.83 12.07 8.63
C ILE A 122 -28.53 11.08 7.51
N VAL A 123 -27.43 10.35 7.65
CA VAL A 123 -27.12 9.22 6.76
C VAL A 123 -28.15 8.12 7.00
N ARG A 124 -28.96 7.82 5.98
CA ARG A 124 -30.03 6.80 6.04
C ARG A 124 -29.59 5.45 5.48
N ILE A 125 -28.41 5.39 4.88
CA ILE A 125 -27.85 4.16 4.30
C ILE A 125 -27.28 3.33 5.45
N SER A 126 -27.71 2.08 5.54
CA SER A 126 -27.15 1.15 6.52
C SER A 126 -25.78 0.67 6.05
N ARG A 127 -24.79 0.77 6.93
CA ARG A 127 -23.42 0.29 6.67
C ARG A 127 -23.40 -1.21 6.40
N GLY A 128 -22.45 -1.64 5.57
CA GLY A 128 -22.24 -3.05 5.26
C GLY A 128 -22.28 -3.34 3.77
N PRO A 129 -22.18 -4.63 3.39
CA PRO A 129 -22.24 -5.04 1.99
C PRO A 129 -23.50 -4.51 1.30
N THR A 130 -23.35 -4.11 0.03
CA THR A 130 -24.49 -3.66 -0.78
C THR A 130 -25.48 -4.81 -1.02
N SER A 131 -26.67 -4.51 -1.54
CA SER A 131 -27.70 -5.55 -1.79
C SER A 131 -27.20 -6.69 -2.68
N GLN A 132 -26.29 -6.39 -3.60
CA GLN A 132 -25.68 -7.37 -4.51
C GLN A 132 -24.78 -8.37 -3.76
N CYS A 133 -24.11 -7.94 -2.68
CA CYS A 133 -23.14 -8.75 -1.96
C CYS A 133 -23.68 -9.30 -0.62
N ARG A 134 -24.83 -8.80 -0.14
CA ARG A 134 -25.33 -9.04 1.22
C ARG A 134 -25.48 -10.50 1.64
N ARG A 135 -25.80 -11.38 0.70
CA ARG A 135 -26.11 -12.79 0.98
C ARG A 135 -24.95 -13.74 0.69
N GLU A 136 -23.82 -13.22 0.23
CA GLU A 136 -22.67 -14.05 -0.08
C GLU A 136 -21.92 -14.40 1.19
N ASN A 137 -21.72 -15.70 1.41
CA ASN A 137 -21.03 -16.23 2.58
C ASN A 137 -19.89 -17.18 2.18
N ASP A 138 -19.77 -17.54 0.90
CA ASP A 138 -18.64 -18.30 0.39
C ASP A 138 -17.40 -17.39 0.28
N PRO A 139 -16.29 -17.68 0.99
CA PRO A 139 -15.10 -16.84 0.96
C PRO A 139 -14.53 -16.64 -0.44
N LEU A 140 -14.63 -17.67 -1.30
CA LEU A 140 -14.15 -17.58 -2.68
C LEU A 140 -15.02 -16.62 -3.50
N GLN A 141 -16.35 -16.70 -3.40
CA GLN A 141 -17.22 -15.71 -4.05
C GLN A 141 -16.96 -14.30 -3.53
N CYS A 142 -16.81 -14.11 -2.22
CA CYS A 142 -16.46 -12.81 -1.63
C CYS A 142 -15.15 -12.26 -2.22
N PHE A 143 -14.13 -13.10 -2.38
CA PHE A 143 -12.86 -12.69 -3.00
C PHE A 143 -13.03 -12.31 -4.48
N LYS A 144 -13.81 -13.09 -5.25
CA LYS A 144 -14.08 -12.85 -6.67
C LYS A 144 -14.90 -11.57 -6.93
N MET A 145 -15.58 -11.03 -5.92
CA MET A 145 -16.24 -9.72 -6.02
C MET A 145 -15.23 -8.58 -6.17
N PHE A 146 -14.00 -8.73 -5.68
CA PHE A 146 -12.94 -7.72 -5.81
C PHE A 146 -11.98 -8.05 -6.94
N ILE A 147 -11.59 -9.33 -7.07
CA ILE A 147 -10.75 -9.83 -8.16
C ILE A 147 -11.67 -10.50 -9.18
N THR A 148 -12.29 -9.69 -10.01
CA THR A 148 -13.29 -10.13 -10.99
C THR A 148 -12.67 -10.92 -12.13
N ASP A 149 -13.52 -11.66 -12.86
CA ASP A 149 -13.09 -12.37 -14.06
C ASP A 149 -12.52 -11.42 -15.13
N GLU A 150 -13.00 -10.17 -15.19
CA GLU A 150 -12.46 -9.12 -16.07
C GLU A 150 -11.01 -8.76 -15.71
N ILE A 151 -10.68 -8.62 -14.42
CA ILE A 151 -9.30 -8.38 -13.98
C ILE A 151 -8.41 -9.55 -14.37
N ILE A 152 -8.88 -10.78 -14.15
CA ILE A 152 -8.13 -11.99 -14.53
C ILE A 152 -7.92 -12.05 -16.04
N ASP A 153 -8.91 -11.65 -16.83
CA ASP A 153 -8.84 -11.64 -18.29
C ASP A 153 -7.80 -10.66 -18.80
N GLU A 154 -7.74 -9.45 -18.22
CA GLU A 154 -6.68 -8.49 -18.54
C GLU A 154 -5.29 -9.04 -18.21
N VAL A 155 -5.12 -9.68 -17.04
CA VAL A 155 -3.84 -10.28 -16.66
C VAL A 155 -3.43 -11.35 -17.65
N VAL A 156 -4.32 -12.27 -18.01
CA VAL A 156 -4.04 -13.33 -18.99
C VAL A 156 -3.74 -12.74 -20.37
N GLN A 157 -4.55 -11.78 -20.81
CA GLN A 157 -4.43 -11.13 -22.11
C GLN A 157 -3.06 -10.49 -22.31
N TRP A 158 -2.51 -9.85 -21.28
CA TRP A 158 -1.24 -9.12 -21.37
C TRP A 158 -0.02 -9.94 -20.95
N THR A 159 -0.20 -10.95 -20.10
CA THR A 159 0.88 -11.87 -19.71
C THR A 159 1.27 -12.80 -20.87
N ASN A 160 0.30 -13.27 -21.67
CA ASN A 160 0.58 -14.20 -22.77
C ASN A 160 1.51 -13.63 -23.87
N PRO A 161 1.32 -12.39 -24.36
CA PRO A 161 2.30 -11.74 -25.24
C PRO A 161 3.70 -11.67 -24.65
N GLU A 162 3.82 -11.40 -23.35
CA GLU A 162 5.13 -11.36 -22.68
C GLU A 162 5.80 -12.74 -22.64
N ILE A 163 5.01 -13.79 -22.38
CA ILE A 163 5.46 -15.17 -22.44
C ILE A 163 6.01 -15.48 -23.84
N ILE A 164 5.29 -15.09 -24.90
CA ILE A 164 5.72 -15.31 -26.29
C ILE A 164 7.04 -14.60 -26.59
N VAL A 165 7.24 -13.38 -26.09
CA VAL A 165 8.53 -12.68 -26.22
C VAL A 165 9.63 -13.43 -25.49
N LYS A 166 9.40 -13.84 -24.23
CA LYS A 166 10.41 -14.56 -23.43
C LYS A 166 10.72 -15.96 -23.97
N GLN A 167 9.77 -16.61 -24.65
CA GLN A 167 9.97 -17.90 -25.32
C GLN A 167 11.09 -17.84 -26.37
N GLN A 168 11.30 -16.70 -27.03
CA GLN A 168 12.33 -16.54 -28.05
C GLN A 168 13.76 -16.77 -27.53
N ASN A 169 13.96 -16.63 -26.21
CA ASN A 169 15.24 -16.85 -25.54
C ASN A 169 15.53 -18.34 -25.27
N TYR A 170 14.62 -19.25 -25.61
CA TYR A 170 14.75 -20.67 -25.38
C TYR A 170 14.89 -21.43 -26.69
N SER A 171 15.89 -22.30 -26.78
CA SER A 171 16.08 -23.19 -27.93
C SER A 171 14.97 -24.24 -28.07
N VAL A 172 14.39 -24.67 -26.95
CA VAL A 172 13.29 -25.64 -26.91
C VAL A 172 12.23 -25.17 -25.93
N ILE A 173 10.99 -25.05 -26.40
CA ILE A 173 9.85 -24.65 -25.59
C ILE A 173 9.35 -25.87 -24.80
N ARG A 174 9.46 -25.82 -23.47
CA ARG A 174 8.93 -26.83 -22.55
C ARG A 174 7.59 -26.40 -21.97
N ASN A 175 6.98 -27.27 -21.16
CA ASN A 175 5.72 -26.98 -20.46
C ASN A 175 5.80 -25.68 -19.63
N THR A 176 6.97 -25.42 -19.02
CA THR A 176 7.25 -24.23 -18.20
C THR A 176 7.06 -22.92 -18.96
N GLN A 177 7.31 -22.89 -20.27
CA GLN A 177 7.23 -21.68 -21.08
C GLN A 177 5.90 -21.53 -21.82
N LYS A 178 4.91 -22.42 -21.62
CA LYS A 178 3.62 -22.31 -22.32
C LYS A 178 2.84 -21.06 -21.92
N THR A 179 1.92 -20.64 -22.78
CA THR A 179 0.95 -19.59 -22.45
C THR A 179 0.11 -19.99 -21.23
N THR A 180 -0.37 -18.99 -20.50
CA THR A 180 -1.21 -19.14 -19.31
C THR A 180 -2.68 -18.97 -19.64
N ASP A 181 -3.53 -19.38 -18.70
CA ASP A 181 -4.98 -19.23 -18.76
C ASP A 181 -5.54 -18.70 -17.45
N LYS A 182 -6.87 -18.47 -17.41
CA LYS A 182 -7.55 -17.92 -16.23
C LYS A 182 -7.48 -18.85 -15.01
N CYS A 183 -7.36 -20.16 -15.22
CA CYS A 183 -7.28 -21.13 -14.13
C CYS A 183 -5.91 -21.04 -13.47
N GLU A 184 -4.85 -21.03 -14.27
CA GLU A 184 -3.47 -20.94 -13.80
C GLU A 184 -3.17 -19.59 -13.13
N ILE A 185 -3.67 -18.47 -13.66
CA ILE A 185 -3.54 -17.16 -12.98
C ILE A 185 -4.27 -17.15 -11.63
N ARG A 186 -5.45 -17.78 -11.52
CA ARG A 186 -6.14 -17.92 -10.22
C ARG A 186 -5.36 -18.82 -9.27
N ALA A 187 -4.75 -19.90 -9.76
CA ALA A 187 -3.89 -20.77 -8.98
C ALA A 187 -2.66 -20.03 -8.46
N LEU A 188 -2.02 -19.20 -9.30
CA LEU A 188 -0.90 -18.33 -8.91
C LEU A 188 -1.31 -17.36 -7.80
N ILE A 189 -2.44 -16.66 -7.95
CA ILE A 189 -2.97 -15.76 -6.92
C ILE A 189 -3.28 -16.55 -5.63
N GLY A 190 -3.84 -17.75 -5.75
CA GLY A 190 -4.08 -18.65 -4.62
C GLY A 190 -2.80 -18.99 -3.85
N LEU A 191 -1.69 -19.25 -4.55
CA LEU A 191 -0.39 -19.47 -3.90
C LEU A 191 0.09 -18.21 -3.17
N LEU A 192 -0.04 -17.02 -3.77
CA LEU A 192 0.33 -15.76 -3.09
C LEU A 192 -0.49 -15.50 -1.83
N VAL A 193 -1.80 -15.78 -1.87
CA VAL A 193 -2.68 -15.71 -0.69
C VAL A 193 -2.26 -16.72 0.37
N LEU A 194 -1.90 -17.95 -0.04
CA LEU A 194 -1.42 -18.99 0.86
C LEU A 194 -0.10 -18.59 1.54
N THR A 195 0.86 -18.06 0.78
CA THR A 195 2.13 -17.55 1.31
C THR A 195 1.91 -16.46 2.36
N ALA A 196 0.97 -15.53 2.10
CA ALA A 196 0.62 -14.48 3.06
C ALA A 196 -0.03 -15.04 4.33
N ALA A 197 -0.94 -16.02 4.20
CA ALA A 197 -1.66 -16.60 5.33
C ALA A 197 -0.72 -17.32 6.32
N PHE A 198 0.35 -17.94 5.81
CA PHE A 198 1.34 -18.64 6.61
C PHE A 198 2.55 -17.78 6.99
N LYS A 199 2.63 -16.53 6.49
CA LYS A 199 3.75 -15.60 6.69
C LYS A 199 5.07 -16.11 6.09
N ASP A 200 4.98 -16.86 5.01
CA ASP A 200 6.13 -17.42 4.26
C ASP A 200 6.66 -16.43 3.21
N ASN A 201 6.18 -15.19 3.20
CA ASN A 201 6.40 -14.22 2.12
C ASN A 201 7.84 -13.69 2.02
N HIS A 202 8.70 -14.07 2.96
CA HIS A 202 10.13 -13.78 2.96
C HIS A 202 10.99 -15.01 2.67
N LEU A 203 10.39 -16.20 2.57
CA LEU A 203 11.11 -17.40 2.15
C LEU A 203 11.52 -17.29 0.69
N SER A 204 12.65 -17.90 0.37
CA SER A 204 13.07 -18.10 -1.01
C SER A 204 12.09 -19.02 -1.74
N THR A 205 12.06 -18.94 -3.07
CA THR A 205 11.29 -19.88 -3.89
C THR A 205 11.82 -21.32 -3.76
N ASP A 206 13.09 -21.51 -3.41
CA ASP A 206 13.66 -22.81 -3.09
C ASP A 206 13.00 -23.44 -1.86
N GLU A 207 12.94 -22.70 -0.74
CA GLU A 207 12.31 -23.18 0.49
C GLU A 207 10.80 -23.33 0.35
N LEU A 208 10.15 -22.41 -0.39
CA LEU A 208 8.72 -22.45 -0.62
C LEU A 208 8.31 -23.72 -1.38
N PHE A 209 9.12 -24.15 -2.35
CA PHE A 209 8.84 -25.32 -3.19
C PHE A 209 9.63 -26.58 -2.77
N ASP A 210 10.36 -26.55 -1.65
CA ASP A 210 10.93 -27.76 -1.05
C ASP A 210 9.84 -28.54 -0.30
N ALA A 211 9.52 -29.73 -0.81
CA ALA A 211 8.53 -30.62 -0.21
C ALA A 211 8.92 -31.12 1.19
N SER A 212 10.20 -31.09 1.55
CA SER A 212 10.70 -31.49 2.86
C SER A 212 10.44 -30.41 3.91
N PHE A 213 10.58 -29.15 3.51
CA PHE A 213 10.41 -27.98 4.38
C PHE A 213 8.96 -27.48 4.40
N SER A 214 8.39 -27.19 3.22
CA SER A 214 7.06 -26.61 3.07
C SER A 214 5.95 -27.65 2.84
N GLY A 215 6.28 -28.94 2.78
CA GLY A 215 5.31 -29.98 2.46
C GLY A 215 4.78 -29.87 1.03
N SER A 216 3.62 -30.48 0.76
CA SER A 216 3.08 -30.57 -0.59
C SER A 216 2.29 -29.33 -1.04
N ARG A 217 2.07 -28.36 -0.15
CA ARG A 217 1.09 -27.27 -0.33
C ARG A 217 1.35 -26.36 -1.53
N TYR A 218 2.61 -26.07 -1.85
CA TYR A 218 2.98 -25.24 -3.01
C TYR A 218 3.20 -26.07 -4.28
N VAL A 219 3.96 -27.16 -4.16
CA VAL A 219 4.33 -28.05 -5.28
C VAL A 219 3.14 -28.77 -5.93
N THR A 220 2.04 -28.96 -5.20
CA THR A 220 0.82 -29.58 -5.75
C THR A 220 0.06 -28.69 -6.71
N THR A 221 0.27 -27.36 -6.65
CA THR A 221 -0.44 -26.40 -7.50
C THR A 221 0.30 -26.15 -8.81
N MET A 222 1.61 -25.91 -8.76
CA MET A 222 2.47 -25.76 -9.93
C MET A 222 3.93 -26.03 -9.56
N SER A 223 4.82 -26.20 -10.55
CA SER A 223 6.26 -26.34 -10.29
C SER A 223 6.91 -25.00 -9.93
N LYS A 224 8.02 -25.05 -9.19
CA LYS A 224 8.88 -23.90 -8.87
C LYS A 224 9.23 -23.11 -10.13
N ASP A 225 9.78 -23.79 -11.14
CA ASP A 225 10.18 -23.18 -12.40
C ASP A 225 9.02 -22.43 -13.10
N ARG A 226 7.80 -23.00 -13.03
CA ARG A 226 6.62 -22.38 -13.65
C ARG A 226 6.18 -21.15 -12.86
N PHE A 227 6.17 -21.24 -11.53
CA PHE A 227 5.88 -20.11 -10.65
C PHE A 227 6.83 -18.94 -10.94
N GLU A 228 8.14 -19.16 -10.92
CA GLU A 228 9.13 -18.12 -11.19
C GLU A 228 9.05 -17.56 -12.60
N PHE A 229 8.75 -18.40 -13.59
CA PHE A 229 8.56 -17.96 -14.97
C PHE A 229 7.32 -17.05 -15.09
N LEU A 230 6.20 -17.42 -14.48
CA LEU A 230 4.98 -16.62 -14.49
C LEU A 230 5.15 -15.28 -13.76
N ILE A 231 5.77 -15.28 -12.57
CA ILE A 231 6.05 -14.05 -11.82
C ILE A 231 6.85 -13.05 -12.65
N ARG A 232 7.86 -13.52 -13.41
CA ARG A 232 8.66 -12.65 -14.31
C ARG A 232 7.88 -12.13 -15.52
N CYS A 233 6.92 -12.92 -16.01
CA CYS A 233 6.14 -12.59 -17.22
C CYS A 233 4.86 -11.80 -16.93
N LEU A 234 4.42 -11.67 -15.68
CA LEU A 234 3.13 -11.06 -15.32
C LEU A 234 3.02 -9.62 -15.86
N ARG A 235 1.96 -9.32 -16.63
CA ARG A 235 1.67 -7.96 -17.14
C ARG A 235 0.20 -7.62 -16.95
N PHE A 236 -0.09 -6.31 -16.88
CA PHE A 236 -1.43 -5.76 -16.63
C PHE A 236 -1.89 -4.76 -17.70
N ASP A 237 -1.11 -4.59 -18.77
CA ASP A 237 -1.40 -3.63 -19.83
C ASP A 237 -0.78 -4.02 -21.18
N ASN A 238 -1.18 -3.28 -22.22
CA ASN A 238 -0.59 -3.40 -23.54
C ASN A 238 0.68 -2.55 -23.66
N LYS A 239 1.84 -3.20 -23.73
CA LYS A 239 3.13 -2.52 -23.93
C LYS A 239 3.15 -1.62 -25.17
N SER A 240 2.50 -1.99 -26.26
CA SER A 240 2.51 -1.24 -27.52
C SER A 240 1.80 0.10 -27.43
N LEU A 241 0.83 0.23 -26.51
CA LEU A 241 0.07 1.48 -26.29
C LEU A 241 0.80 2.46 -25.36
N ARG A 242 1.94 2.05 -24.78
CA ARG A 242 2.73 2.93 -23.90
C ARG A 242 3.44 4.05 -24.67
N LEU A 243 3.92 3.76 -25.88
CA LEU A 243 4.66 4.71 -26.71
C LEU A 243 3.80 5.93 -27.10
N SER A 244 2.49 5.73 -27.28
CA SER A 244 1.55 6.83 -27.56
C SER A 244 1.13 7.64 -26.33
N THR A 245 1.37 7.12 -25.12
CA THR A 245 0.86 7.67 -23.84
C THR A 245 1.97 8.31 -22.99
N GLN A 246 3.21 8.29 -23.50
CA GLN A 246 4.47 8.45 -22.74
C GLN A 246 4.66 9.80 -22.02
N ASN A 247 3.79 10.80 -22.24
CA ASN A 247 3.99 12.15 -21.72
C ASN A 247 3.06 12.59 -20.58
N ARG A 248 2.17 11.75 -20.04
CA ARG A 248 1.25 12.22 -18.97
C ARG A 248 1.03 11.34 -17.75
N ASP A 249 1.08 10.02 -17.86
CA ASP A 249 0.76 9.16 -16.73
C ASP A 249 1.76 8.00 -16.56
N ARG A 250 2.46 8.00 -15.42
CA ARG A 250 3.46 6.99 -15.06
C ARG A 250 2.84 5.72 -14.46
N PHE A 251 1.55 5.76 -14.13
CA PHE A 251 0.77 4.67 -13.53
C PHE A 251 0.07 3.79 -14.58
N VAL A 252 0.17 4.14 -15.88
CA VAL A 252 -0.39 3.40 -17.02
C VAL A 252 -0.18 1.88 -16.95
N PRO A 253 1.00 1.35 -16.55
CA PRO A 253 1.23 -0.09 -16.50
C PRO A 253 0.25 -0.92 -15.68
N ILE A 254 -0.43 -0.33 -14.70
CA ILE A 254 -1.39 -1.02 -13.83
C ILE A 254 -2.75 -0.31 -13.76
N GLN A 255 -2.88 0.87 -14.38
CA GLN A 255 -4.02 1.76 -14.24
C GLN A 255 -5.37 1.08 -14.50
N LYS A 256 -5.48 0.27 -15.57
CA LYS A 256 -6.74 -0.39 -15.92
C LYS A 256 -7.18 -1.36 -14.82
N VAL A 257 -6.29 -2.26 -14.41
CA VAL A 257 -6.55 -3.23 -13.34
C VAL A 257 -6.84 -2.54 -12.02
N TRP A 258 -6.09 -1.49 -11.69
CA TRP A 258 -6.33 -0.65 -10.51
C TRP A 258 -7.74 -0.05 -10.51
N ASN A 259 -8.16 0.56 -11.62
CA ASN A 259 -9.47 1.19 -11.73
C ASN A 259 -10.60 0.17 -11.62
N LEU A 260 -10.46 -1.01 -12.25
CA LEU A 260 -11.42 -2.11 -12.11
C LEU A 260 -11.54 -2.55 -10.65
N PHE A 261 -10.41 -2.72 -9.95
CA PHE A 261 -10.39 -3.11 -8.54
C PHE A 261 -11.04 -2.05 -7.63
N ILE A 262 -10.66 -0.78 -7.79
CA ILE A 262 -11.21 0.32 -6.98
C ILE A 262 -12.70 0.49 -7.20
N GLU A 263 -13.20 0.28 -8.43
CA GLU A 263 -14.63 0.33 -8.70
C GLU A 263 -15.37 -0.75 -7.88
N GLN A 264 -14.86 -1.97 -7.84
CA GLN A 264 -15.45 -3.03 -7.00
C GLN A 264 -15.45 -2.67 -5.52
N CYS A 265 -14.38 -2.07 -5.00
CA CYS A 265 -14.32 -1.60 -3.62
C CYS A 265 -15.42 -0.58 -3.31
N LYS A 266 -15.72 0.33 -4.24
CA LYS A 266 -16.77 1.35 -4.09
C LYS A 266 -18.18 0.76 -4.19
N THR A 267 -18.40 -0.19 -5.09
CA THR A 267 -19.74 -0.72 -5.37
C THR A 267 -20.18 -1.81 -4.40
N ASN A 268 -19.23 -2.50 -3.76
CA ASN A 268 -19.55 -3.68 -2.93
C ASN A 268 -19.86 -3.34 -1.46
N TYR A 269 -19.56 -2.12 -1.00
CA TYR A 269 -19.74 -1.74 0.41
C TYR A 269 -20.34 -0.34 0.61
N ASN A 270 -21.35 -0.24 1.46
CA ASN A 270 -21.88 1.03 1.94
C ASN A 270 -21.09 1.50 3.18
N VAL A 271 -20.36 2.60 3.03
CA VAL A 271 -19.60 3.22 4.12
C VAL A 271 -20.51 3.78 5.23
N GLY A 272 -19.98 3.81 6.45
CA GLY A 272 -20.69 4.36 7.61
C GLY A 272 -20.57 5.88 7.73
N MET A 273 -21.05 6.42 8.85
CA MET A 273 -21.02 7.87 9.13
C MET A 273 -19.62 8.43 9.39
N TYR A 274 -18.68 7.58 9.82
CA TYR A 274 -17.33 7.96 10.17
C TYR A 274 -16.38 7.24 9.23
N VAL A 275 -15.56 8.02 8.53
CA VAL A 275 -14.52 7.55 7.62
C VAL A 275 -13.21 8.20 8.01
N THR A 276 -12.12 7.47 7.82
CA THR A 276 -10.75 7.96 8.05
C THR A 276 -10.04 7.97 6.72
N ILE A 277 -9.32 9.05 6.44
CA ILE A 277 -8.44 9.18 5.30
C ILE A 277 -7.03 9.22 5.86
N ASP A 278 -6.17 8.33 5.39
CA ASP A 278 -4.79 8.22 5.81
C ASP A 278 -3.94 7.72 4.62
N GLU A 279 -2.62 7.85 4.73
CA GLU A 279 -1.70 7.29 3.75
C GLU A 279 -1.36 5.82 4.07
N GLN A 280 -1.29 4.98 3.05
CA GLN A 280 -0.64 3.67 3.14
C GLN A 280 0.66 3.69 2.34
N LEU A 281 1.71 3.15 2.95
CA LEU A 281 3.02 3.04 2.32
C LEU A 281 3.27 1.59 1.89
N LEU A 282 3.56 1.39 0.62
CA LEU A 282 4.04 0.12 0.09
C LEU A 282 5.56 0.19 -0.08
N ALA A 283 6.28 -0.63 0.68
CA ALA A 283 7.74 -0.69 0.61
C ALA A 283 8.18 -1.29 -0.73
N PHE A 284 9.00 -0.56 -1.49
CA PHE A 284 9.53 -1.00 -2.77
C PHE A 284 10.92 -0.43 -3.04
N ARG A 285 11.91 -1.33 -3.11
CA ARG A 285 13.30 -1.01 -3.44
C ARG A 285 13.58 -1.37 -4.89
N GLY A 286 13.46 -0.39 -5.77
CA GLY A 286 13.65 -0.57 -7.21
C GLY A 286 13.42 0.74 -7.99
N ARG A 287 13.73 0.71 -9.28
CA ARG A 287 13.51 1.87 -10.17
C ARG A 287 12.01 2.06 -10.39
N CYS A 288 11.42 3.00 -9.63
CA CYS A 288 10.04 3.43 -9.80
C CYS A 288 10.00 4.96 -9.85
N PRO A 289 9.39 5.58 -10.89
CA PRO A 289 9.49 7.02 -11.10
C PRO A 289 8.60 7.84 -10.16
N PHE A 290 7.77 7.20 -9.34
CA PHE A 290 6.91 7.83 -8.32
C PHE A 290 7.19 7.30 -6.90
N ARG A 291 8.35 6.67 -6.68
CA ARG A 291 8.85 6.35 -5.33
C ARG A 291 9.23 7.64 -4.60
N MET A 292 8.89 7.72 -3.32
CA MET A 292 9.21 8.86 -2.47
C MET A 292 9.96 8.39 -1.21
N TYR A 293 10.91 9.21 -0.78
CA TYR A 293 11.55 9.08 0.54
C TYR A 293 10.65 9.73 1.59
N ILE A 294 10.36 9.02 2.69
CA ILE A 294 9.54 9.56 3.78
C ILE A 294 10.31 9.39 5.09
N PRO A 295 10.94 10.46 5.62
CA PRO A 295 11.68 10.38 6.88
C PRO A 295 10.73 10.00 8.03
N ASN A 296 11.26 9.29 9.03
CA ASN A 296 10.55 8.86 10.25
C ASN A 296 9.49 7.75 10.09
N LYS A 297 9.45 7.05 8.96
CA LYS A 297 8.68 5.80 8.82
C LYS A 297 9.63 4.60 8.98
N PRO A 298 9.15 3.41 9.41
CA PRO A 298 10.00 2.25 9.70
C PRO A 298 10.82 1.73 8.49
N LYS A 299 10.44 2.10 7.26
CA LYS A 299 11.23 1.88 6.04
C LYS A 299 11.33 3.21 5.27
N PRO A 300 12.20 4.13 5.70
CA PRO A 300 12.16 5.52 5.22
C PRO A 300 12.61 5.66 3.75
N GLU A 301 13.42 4.71 3.25
CA GLU A 301 14.12 4.83 1.96
C GLU A 301 13.31 4.44 0.71
N ASP A 302 12.12 3.86 0.87
CA ASP A 302 11.56 3.04 -0.20
C ASP A 302 10.02 2.97 -0.20
N CYS A 303 9.30 4.09 -0.18
CA CYS A 303 7.83 4.05 -0.07
C CYS A 303 7.09 4.51 -1.33
N LEU A 304 6.16 3.69 -1.81
CA LEU A 304 5.09 4.12 -2.70
C LEU A 304 3.93 4.59 -1.84
N LEU A 305 3.51 5.84 -2.04
CA LEU A 305 2.38 6.40 -1.32
C LEU A 305 1.09 6.03 -2.05
N VAL A 306 0.24 5.29 -1.37
CA VAL A 306 -1.11 4.98 -1.82
C VAL A 306 -2.08 5.74 -0.91
N ASN A 307 -2.78 6.71 -1.47
CA ASN A 307 -3.88 7.35 -0.77
C ASN A 307 -5.06 6.37 -0.73
N ILE A 308 -5.42 5.90 0.46
CA ILE A 308 -6.67 5.17 0.64
C ILE A 308 -7.77 6.22 0.86
N LEU A 309 -8.71 6.29 -0.09
CA LEU A 309 -9.93 7.09 0.02
C LEU A 309 -11.04 6.29 0.69
#